data_AF-A0A417LE05-F1
#
_entry.id   AF-A0A417LE05-F1
#
_cell.length_a   1.000
_cell.length_b   1.000
_cell.length_c   1.000
_cell.angle_alpha   90.00
_cell.angle_beta   90.00
_cell.angle_gamma   90.00
#
_symmetry.space_group_name_H-M   'P 1'
#
loop_
_entity.id
_entity.type
_entity.pdbx_description
1 polymer ?
#
loop_
_entity_poly.entity_id
_entity_poly.type
_entity_poly.pdbx_seq_one_letter_code
_entity_poly.pdbx_strand_id
1 'polypeptide(L)'
;MAKVLNFTVEGVQGDLKLEYGPFKLRLYQDGREVVRQGRFNPKYYVTNTNGEQEEMKIVYGFDFVHVVMFRGRKIDLEERLSPREYIVGGLPVLLILLGGLLGALFGIVGATFNYNYMRQEKSFVKQLLVSLGVSVFCYVAYFVFALAIQLMIAG
;
A
#
# COMPACT_ATOMS: atom_id res chain seq x y z
N MET A 1 4.61 1.95 -10.23
CA MET A 1 5.75 2.85 -9.95
C MET A 1 6.18 2.67 -8.52
N ALA A 2 7.49 2.66 -8.24
CA ALA A 2 7.99 2.65 -6.87
C ALA A 2 7.76 4.02 -6.23
N LYS A 3 7.18 4.05 -5.04
CA LYS A 3 7.00 5.23 -4.22
C LYS A 3 8.19 5.39 -3.29
N VAL A 4 8.50 6.63 -2.94
CA VAL A 4 9.59 6.97 -2.03
C VAL A 4 9.01 7.78 -0.87
N LEU A 5 9.29 7.36 0.36
CA LEU A 5 8.98 8.10 1.58
C LEU A 5 10.28 8.42 2.29
N ASN A 6 10.54 9.71 2.52
CA ASN A 6 11.63 10.14 3.38
C ASN A 6 11.05 10.49 4.75
N PHE A 7 11.68 10.01 5.82
CA PHE A 7 11.19 10.21 7.18
C PHE A 7 12.36 10.16 8.17
N THR A 8 12.12 10.70 9.36
CA THR A 8 13.07 10.66 10.47
C THR A 8 12.41 9.95 11.65
N VAL A 9 13.18 9.17 12.40
CA VAL A 9 12.70 8.49 13.60
C VAL A 9 13.51 8.97 14.79
N GLU A 10 12.83 9.36 15.86
CA GLU A 10 13.48 9.78 17.09
C GLU A 10 14.38 8.65 17.65
N GLY A 11 15.67 8.95 17.83
CA GLY A 11 16.67 7.96 18.26
C GLY A 11 17.24 7.10 17.12
N VAL A 12 16.99 7.43 15.85
CA VAL A 12 17.71 6.85 14.71
C VAL A 12 18.61 7.93 14.10
N GLN A 13 19.84 7.55 13.74
CA GLN A 13 20.78 8.47 13.13
C GLN A 13 20.39 8.75 11.68
N GLY A 14 20.42 10.03 11.29
CA GLY A 14 20.33 10.43 9.89
C GLY A 14 18.93 10.32 9.28
N ASP A 15 18.89 10.47 7.95
CA ASP A 15 17.65 10.43 7.18
C ASP A 15 17.32 9.01 6.75
N LEU A 16 16.06 8.61 6.93
CA LEU A 16 15.56 7.33 6.45
C LEU A 16 14.75 7.51 5.18
N LYS A 17 14.92 6.58 4.25
CA LYS A 17 14.17 6.54 3.01
C LYS A 17 13.63 5.14 2.75
N LEU A 18 12.31 5.03 2.62
CA LEU A 18 11.63 3.81 2.21
C LEU A 18 11.23 3.91 0.73
N GLU A 19 11.78 3.01 -0.08
CA GLU A 19 11.30 2.80 -1.45
C GLU A 19 10.42 1.55 -1.50
N TYR A 20 9.17 1.69 -1.93
CA TYR A 20 8.19 0.61 -1.91
C TYR A 20 7.28 0.57 -3.14
N GLY A 21 6.75 -0.61 -3.45
CA GLY A 21 5.83 -0.88 -4.53
C GLY A 21 5.36 -2.35 -4.49
N PRO A 22 4.58 -2.82 -5.48
CA PRO A 22 3.97 -4.16 -5.44
C PRO A 22 4.97 -5.31 -5.27
N PHE A 23 6.21 -5.12 -5.73
CA PHE A 23 7.28 -6.14 -5.69
C PHE A 23 8.59 -5.61 -5.07
N LYS A 24 8.59 -4.38 -4.54
CA LYS A 24 9.80 -3.71 -4.05
C LYS A 24 9.53 -3.16 -2.66
N LEU A 25 10.44 -3.42 -1.73
CA LEU A 25 10.44 -2.83 -0.39
C LEU A 25 11.89 -2.73 0.06
N ARG A 26 12.46 -1.52 0.07
CA ARG A 26 13.86 -1.25 0.40
C ARG A 26 13.96 -0.06 1.33
N LEU A 27 14.66 -0.25 2.45
CA LEU A 27 14.96 0.81 3.39
C LEU A 27 16.38 1.32 3.14
N TYR A 28 16.55 2.63 3.21
CA TYR A 28 17.83 3.31 3.12
C TYR A 28 18.03 4.17 4.36
N GLN A 29 19.27 4.22 4.86
CA GLN A 29 19.70 5.12 5.92
C GLN A 29 20.89 5.92 5.38
N ASP A 30 20.79 7.25 5.36
CA ASP A 30 21.81 8.15 4.81
C ASP A 30 22.28 7.74 3.39
N GLY A 31 21.33 7.30 2.57
CA GLY A 31 21.57 6.86 1.19
C GLY A 31 22.12 5.43 1.03
N ARG A 32 22.44 4.73 2.12
CA ARG A 32 22.89 3.31 2.09
C ARG A 32 21.71 2.37 2.30
N GLU A 33 21.61 1.32 1.46
CA GLU A 33 20.56 0.32 1.59
C GLU A 33 20.76 -0.51 2.87
N VAL A 34 19.74 -0.53 3.73
CA VAL A 34 19.68 -1.41 4.90
C VAL A 34 19.07 -2.73 4.45
N VAL A 35 19.90 -3.76 4.37
CA VAL A 35 19.46 -5.08 3.92
C VAL A 35 18.62 -5.74 5.02
N ARG A 36 17.39 -6.12 4.66
CA ARG A 36 16.52 -6.87 5.56
C ARG A 36 17.09 -8.24 5.89
N GLN A 37 16.98 -8.64 7.15
CA GLN A 37 17.41 -9.94 7.66
C GLN A 37 16.21 -10.79 8.08
N GLY A 38 16.29 -12.10 7.84
CA GLY A 38 15.24 -13.07 8.20
C GLY A 38 14.26 -13.37 7.06
N ARG A 39 13.78 -14.62 7.03
CA ARG A 39 12.84 -15.14 6.01
C ARG A 39 11.38 -14.99 6.41
N PHE A 40 11.09 -15.18 7.69
CA PHE A 40 9.76 -15.01 8.30
C PHE A 40 9.82 -13.79 9.22
N ASN A 41 9.05 -12.73 8.91
CA ASN A 41 9.07 -11.44 9.60
C ASN A 41 10.42 -10.67 9.45
N PRO A 42 10.76 -10.22 8.23
CA PRO A 42 12.03 -9.56 7.95
C PRO A 42 12.22 -8.30 8.79
N LYS A 43 13.42 -8.15 9.32
CA LYS A 43 13.84 -7.02 10.18
C LYS A 43 14.91 -6.19 9.48
N TYR A 44 14.90 -4.90 9.73
CA TYR A 44 15.96 -3.99 9.34
C TYR A 44 16.76 -3.62 10.58
N TYR A 45 18.07 -3.47 10.44
CA TYR A 45 18.95 -3.01 11.51
C TYR A 45 19.46 -1.63 11.13
N VAL A 46 19.00 -0.61 11.85
CA VAL A 46 19.35 0.79 11.60
C VAL A 46 20.28 1.28 12.70
N THR A 47 21.18 2.19 12.37
CA THR A 47 22.11 2.77 13.34
C THR A 47 21.42 3.88 14.15
N ASN A 48 21.48 3.80 15.47
CA ASN A 48 20.99 4.82 16.41
C ASN A 48 21.99 6.00 16.49
N THR A 49 21.58 7.16 17.02
CA THR A 49 22.45 8.28 17.41
C THR A 49 23.63 7.90 18.30
N ASN A 50 23.56 6.76 19.01
CA ASN A 50 24.66 6.22 19.81
C ASN A 50 25.65 5.34 19.01
N GLY A 51 25.42 5.13 17.70
CA GLY A 51 26.23 4.24 16.86
C GLY A 51 25.87 2.75 16.97
N GLU A 52 24.90 2.39 17.80
CA GLU A 52 24.44 1.01 17.98
C GLU A 52 23.43 0.58 16.92
N GLN A 53 23.37 -0.72 16.61
CA GLN A 53 22.39 -1.29 15.68
C GLN A 53 21.09 -1.60 16.41
N GLU A 54 19.97 -1.04 15.94
CA GLU A 54 18.64 -1.29 16.50
C GLU A 54 17.67 -1.89 15.48
N GLU A 55 16.77 -2.73 15.98
CA GLU A 55 15.76 -3.38 15.18
C GLU A 55 14.65 -2.40 14.76
N MET A 56 14.40 -2.36 13.46
CA MET A 56 13.28 -1.68 12.84
C MET A 56 12.49 -2.67 11.98
N LYS A 57 11.16 -2.62 12.06
CA LYS A 57 10.27 -3.40 11.21
C LYS A 57 9.42 -2.47 10.37
N ILE A 58 9.25 -2.82 9.10
CA ILE A 58 8.25 -2.18 8.24
C ILE A 58 7.06 -3.12 8.17
N VAL A 59 5.94 -2.66 8.71
CA VAL A 59 4.69 -3.41 8.76
C VAL A 59 3.71 -2.78 7.78
N TYR A 60 3.02 -3.63 7.04
CA TYR A 60 1.88 -3.19 6.23
C TYR A 60 0.62 -3.29 7.08
N GLY A 61 0.00 -2.16 7.39
CA GLY A 61 -1.26 -2.15 8.13
C GLY A 61 -2.42 -2.68 7.28
N PHE A 62 -3.50 -3.11 7.94
CA PHE A 62 -4.76 -3.47 7.26
C PHE A 62 -5.35 -2.29 6.48
N ASP A 63 -4.94 -1.08 6.84
CA ASP A 63 -5.35 0.19 6.27
C ASP A 63 -4.53 0.55 5.00
N PHE A 64 -3.75 -0.39 4.46
CA PHE A 64 -2.90 -0.19 3.27
C PHE A 64 -1.85 0.93 3.44
N VAL A 65 -1.45 1.20 4.68
CA VAL A 65 -0.41 2.18 5.04
C VAL A 65 0.84 1.43 5.52
N HIS A 66 2.00 1.89 5.06
CA HIS A 66 3.27 1.41 5.62
C HIS A 66 3.53 2.08 6.96
N VAL A 67 3.78 1.27 7.98
CA VAL A 67 4.06 1.71 9.34
C VAL A 67 5.45 1.21 9.72
N VAL A 68 6.26 2.09 10.28
CA VAL A 68 7.53 1.71 10.89
C VAL A 68 7.30 1.38 12.35
N MET A 69 7.69 0.17 12.76
CA MET A 69 7.79 -0.20 14.16
C MET A 69 9.24 -0.07 14.61
N PHE A 70 9.48 0.85 15.54
CA PHE A 70 10.78 1.10 16.15
C PHE A 70 10.60 1.21 17.67
N ARG A 71 11.41 0.46 18.45
CA ARG A 71 11.30 0.39 19.93
C ARG A 71 9.87 0.13 20.45
N GLY A 72 9.09 -0.68 19.72
CA GLY A 72 7.69 -0.97 20.06
C GLY A 72 6.69 0.16 19.77
N ARG A 73 7.14 1.32 19.27
CA ARG A 73 6.27 2.41 18.80
C ARG A 73 5.96 2.24 17.31
N LYS A 74 4.70 2.48 16.94
CA LYS A 74 4.23 2.52 15.55
C LYS A 74 4.28 3.96 15.05
N ILE A 75 5.02 4.19 13.97
CA ILE A 75 5.17 5.48 13.30
C ILE A 75 4.55 5.35 11.91
N ASP A 76 3.50 6.10 11.65
CA ASP A 76 2.82 6.08 10.35
C ASP A 76 3.68 6.81 9.31
N LEU A 77 3.97 6.16 8.19
CA LEU A 77 4.76 6.77 7.12
C LEU A 77 3.91 7.51 6.08
N GLU A 78 2.62 7.20 6.01
CA GLU A 78 1.65 7.87 5.14
C GLU A 78 0.49 8.39 5.99
N GLU A 79 -0.16 9.46 5.52
CA GLU A 79 -1.36 9.99 6.15
C GLU A 79 -2.48 8.94 6.15
N ARG A 80 -3.10 8.72 7.31
CA ARG A 80 -4.22 7.79 7.44
C ARG A 80 -5.46 8.39 6.78
N LEU A 81 -6.10 7.60 5.93
CA LEU A 81 -7.41 7.93 5.41
C LEU A 81 -8.43 7.88 6.55
N SER A 82 -9.44 8.74 6.48
CA SER A 82 -10.61 8.68 7.35
C SER A 82 -11.43 7.42 7.08
N PRO A 83 -12.27 6.96 8.04
CA PRO A 83 -13.14 5.81 7.83
C PRO A 83 -14.05 5.95 6.59
N ARG A 84 -14.46 7.19 6.27
CA ARG A 84 -15.30 7.47 5.10
C ARG A 84 -14.53 7.26 3.80
N GLU A 85 -13.29 7.72 3.74
CA GLU A 85 -12.41 7.50 2.58
C GLU A 85 -12.08 6.01 2.41
N TYR A 86 -11.93 5.25 3.49
CA TYR A 86 -11.79 3.80 3.40
C TYR A 86 -13.03 3.13 2.80
N ILE A 87 -14.22 3.48 3.27
CA ILE A 87 -15.47 2.92 2.75
C ILE A 87 -15.64 3.28 1.26
N VAL A 88 -15.47 4.56 0.92
CA VAL A 88 -15.64 5.04 -0.45
C VAL A 88 -14.57 4.47 -1.36
N GLY A 89 -13.30 4.46 -0.95
CA GLY A 89 -12.19 3.97 -1.77
C GLY A 89 -12.23 2.45 -1.96
N GLY A 90 -12.79 1.73 -0.99
CA GLY A 90 -12.95 0.28 -1.01
C GLY A 90 -14.13 -0.24 -1.85
N LEU A 91 -14.94 0.64 -2.46
CA LEU A 91 -16.07 0.22 -3.29
C LEU A 91 -15.73 -0.83 -4.37
N PRO A 92 -14.60 -0.75 -5.10
CA PRO A 92 -14.25 -1.78 -6.08
C PRO A 92 -14.06 -3.18 -5.47
N VAL A 93 -13.75 -3.31 -4.17
CA VAL A 93 -13.55 -4.60 -3.49
C VAL A 93 -14.82 -5.45 -3.45
N LEU A 94 -16.00 -4.84 -3.59
CA LEU A 94 -17.27 -5.56 -3.67
C LEU A 94 -17.34 -6.52 -4.87
N LEU A 95 -16.47 -6.36 -5.87
CA LEU A 95 -16.28 -7.33 -6.96
C LEU A 95 -15.93 -8.74 -6.46
N ILE A 96 -15.32 -8.89 -5.28
CA ILE A 96 -15.02 -10.21 -4.70
C ILE A 96 -16.30 -11.05 -4.58
N LEU A 97 -17.41 -10.41 -4.18
CA LEU A 97 -18.67 -11.10 -3.95
C LEU A 97 -19.30 -11.65 -5.24
N LEU A 98 -19.02 -11.00 -6.37
CA LEU A 98 -19.58 -11.37 -7.67
C LEU A 98 -18.63 -12.26 -8.49
N GLY A 99 -17.34 -11.94 -8.46
CA GLY A 99 -16.33 -12.54 -9.34
C GLY A 99 -15.32 -13.46 -8.66
N GLY A 100 -15.47 -13.73 -7.36
CA GLY A 100 -14.57 -14.59 -6.59
C GLY A 100 -13.13 -14.09 -6.66
N LEU A 101 -12.19 -14.99 -6.99
CA LEU A 101 -10.76 -14.66 -7.07
C LEU A 101 -10.46 -13.60 -8.15
N LEU A 102 -11.08 -13.70 -9.32
CA LEU A 102 -10.89 -12.70 -10.38
C LEU A 102 -11.47 -11.35 -9.96
N GLY A 103 -12.66 -11.36 -9.36
CA GLY A 103 -13.25 -10.16 -8.75
C GLY A 103 -12.33 -9.52 -7.70
N ALA A 104 -11.66 -10.34 -6.88
CA ALA A 104 -10.67 -9.87 -5.91
C ALA A 104 -9.50 -9.15 -6.53
N LEU A 105 -8.95 -9.67 -7.63
CA LEU A 105 -7.83 -9.04 -8.33
C LEU A 105 -8.20 -7.64 -8.83
N PHE A 106 -9.30 -7.51 -9.57
CA PHE A 106 -9.75 -6.21 -10.07
C PHE A 106 -10.16 -5.26 -8.95
N GLY A 107 -10.85 -5.77 -7.91
CA GLY A 107 -11.31 -4.98 -6.78
C GLY A 107 -10.18 -4.42 -5.92
N ILE A 108 -9.17 -5.24 -5.59
CA ILE A 108 -8.01 -4.80 -4.79
C ILE A 108 -7.17 -3.77 -5.56
N VAL A 109 -6.97 -3.99 -6.87
CA VAL A 109 -6.24 -3.03 -7.72
C VAL A 109 -6.97 -1.68 -7.78
N GLY A 110 -8.29 -1.70 -7.99
CA GLY A 110 -9.11 -0.49 -7.99
C GLY A 110 -9.09 0.26 -6.66
N ALA A 111 -9.24 -0.47 -5.54
CA ALA A 111 -9.19 0.14 -4.22
C ALA A 111 -7.83 0.75 -3.89
N THR A 112 -6.74 0.08 -4.29
CA THR A 112 -5.38 0.61 -4.13
C THR A 112 -5.19 1.92 -4.89
N PHE A 113 -5.74 2.01 -6.10
CA PHE A 113 -5.73 3.25 -6.88
C PHE A 113 -6.53 4.36 -6.17
N ASN A 114 -7.75 4.06 -5.71
CA ASN A 114 -8.60 5.02 -4.99
C ASN A 114 -7.95 5.56 -3.73
N TYR A 115 -7.39 4.69 -2.89
CA TYR A 115 -6.70 5.10 -1.65
C TYR A 115 -5.50 5.99 -1.94
N ASN A 116 -4.73 5.69 -2.99
CA ASN A 116 -3.63 6.54 -3.42
C ASN A 116 -4.10 7.92 -3.88
N TYR A 117 -5.21 7.99 -4.63
CA TYR A 117 -5.79 9.25 -5.07
C TYR A 117 -6.35 10.08 -3.90
N MET A 118 -7.06 9.44 -2.97
CA MET A 118 -7.63 10.11 -1.78
C MET A 118 -6.56 10.67 -0.84
N ARG A 119 -5.38 10.03 -0.77
CA ARG A 119 -4.24 10.60 -0.03
C ARG A 119 -3.73 11.91 -0.64
N GLN A 120 -3.93 12.13 -1.95
CA GLN A 120 -3.46 13.31 -2.67
C GLN A 120 -4.52 14.41 -2.80
N GLU A 121 -5.77 14.03 -3.03
CA GLU A 121 -6.90 14.97 -3.20
C GLU A 121 -7.78 14.97 -1.96
N LYS A 122 -7.95 16.13 -1.32
CA LYS A 122 -8.72 16.28 -0.07
C LYS A 122 -10.18 16.64 -0.30
N SER A 123 -10.56 17.01 -1.51
CA SER A 123 -11.96 17.30 -1.85
C SER A 123 -12.78 16.00 -1.91
N PHE A 124 -13.65 15.80 -0.92
CA PHE A 124 -14.51 14.61 -0.83
C PHE A 124 -15.36 14.36 -2.08
N VAL A 125 -15.88 15.41 -2.72
CA VAL A 125 -16.70 15.27 -3.94
C VAL A 125 -15.88 14.65 -5.07
N LYS A 126 -14.64 15.10 -5.25
CA LYS A 126 -13.74 14.52 -6.27
C LYS A 126 -13.33 13.10 -5.90
N GLN A 127 -13.04 12.83 -4.63
CA GLN A 127 -12.73 11.49 -4.14
C GLN A 127 -13.87 10.50 -4.43
N LEU A 128 -15.12 10.91 -4.18
CA LEU A 128 -16.30 10.11 -4.46
C LEU A 128 -16.48 9.86 -5.96
N LEU A 129 -16.40 10.90 -6.80
CA LEU A 129 -16.54 10.77 -8.24
C LEU A 129 -15.48 9.87 -8.86
N VAL A 130 -14.21 10.04 -8.47
CA VAL A 130 -13.11 9.18 -8.94
C VAL A 130 -13.32 7.76 -8.45
N SER A 131 -13.69 7.56 -7.18
CA SER A 131 -13.93 6.22 -6.67
C SER A 131 -15.04 5.50 -7.44
N LEU A 132 -16.17 6.16 -7.68
CA LEU A 132 -17.26 5.62 -8.48
C LEU A 132 -16.81 5.30 -9.91
N GLY A 133 -16.07 6.21 -10.54
CA GLY A 133 -15.53 5.98 -11.89
C GLY A 133 -14.59 4.76 -11.95
N VAL A 134 -13.69 4.63 -10.98
CA VAL A 134 -12.77 3.49 -10.86
C VAL A 134 -13.54 2.20 -10.58
N SER A 135 -14.55 2.22 -9.70
CA SER A 135 -15.42 1.08 -9.47
C SER A 135 -16.10 0.63 -10.76
N VAL A 136 -16.77 1.53 -11.48
CA VAL A 136 -17.43 1.18 -12.76
C VAL A 136 -16.42 0.58 -13.74
N PHE A 137 -15.25 1.20 -13.88
CA PHE A 137 -14.19 0.71 -14.75
C PHE A 137 -13.73 -0.70 -14.37
N CYS A 138 -13.48 -0.97 -13.08
CA CYS A 138 -13.09 -2.29 -12.59
C CYS A 138 -14.16 -3.35 -12.89
N TYR A 139 -15.44 -3.01 -12.73
CA TYR A 139 -16.53 -3.94 -13.03
C TYR A 139 -16.60 -4.26 -14.53
N VAL A 140 -16.52 -3.24 -15.39
CA VAL A 140 -16.50 -3.43 -16.86
C VAL A 140 -15.30 -4.28 -17.27
N ALA A 141 -14.11 -3.94 -16.77
CA ALA A 141 -12.89 -4.69 -17.06
C ALA A 141 -12.98 -6.16 -16.63
N TYR A 142 -13.55 -6.42 -15.44
CA TYR A 142 -13.81 -7.77 -14.96
C TYR A 142 -14.72 -8.56 -15.91
N PHE A 143 -15.86 -8.00 -16.31
CA PHE A 143 -16.80 -8.71 -17.19
C PHE A 143 -16.22 -8.97 -18.57
N VAL A 144 -15.53 -7.98 -19.15
CA VAL A 144 -14.84 -8.16 -20.45
C VAL A 144 -13.80 -9.29 -20.36
N PHE A 145 -13.01 -9.31 -19.28
CA PHE A 145 -11.99 -10.34 -19.08
C PHE A 145 -12.59 -11.73 -18.82
N ALA A 146 -13.65 -11.81 -18.01
CA ALA A 146 -14.36 -13.04 -17.73
C ALA A 146 -14.98 -13.64 -19.02
N LEU A 147 -15.60 -12.80 -19.86
CA LEU A 147 -16.13 -13.22 -21.16
C LEU A 147 -15.02 -13.71 -22.10
N ALA A 148 -13.88 -13.02 -22.14
CA ALA A 148 -12.74 -13.44 -22.95
C ALA A 148 -12.22 -14.83 -22.53
N ILE A 149 -12.09 -15.08 -21.22
CA ILE A 149 -11.72 -16.40 -20.70
C ILE A 149 -12.76 -17.45 -21.08
N GLN A 150 -14.05 -17.14 -20.91
CA GLN A 150 -15.11 -18.08 -21.24
C GLN A 150 -15.09 -18.46 -22.73
N LEU A 151 -14.88 -17.49 -23.62
CA LEU A 151 -14.76 -17.74 -25.06
C LEU A 151 -13.55 -18.59 -25.41
N MET A 152 -12.41 -18.43 -24.73
CA MET A 152 -11.23 -19.27 -24.93
C MET A 152 -11.39 -20.70 -24.40
N ILE A 153 -12.26 -20.92 -23.41
CA ILE A 153 -12.53 -22.27 -22.87
C ILE A 153 -13.60 -22.98 -23.71
N ALA A 154 -14.57 -22.23 -24.23
CA ALA A 154 -15.70 -22.76 -24.98
C ALA A 154 -15.44 -22.92 -26.49
N GLY A 155 -14.42 -22.26 -27.03
CA GLY A 155 -13.92 -22.44 -28.39
C GLY A 155 -12.83 -23.50 -28.46
#